data_AF-A0A518I8Z1-F1
#
_entry.id   AF-A0A518I8Z1-F1
#
_cell.length_a   1.000
_cell.length_b   1.000
_cell.length_c   1.000
_cell.angle_alpha   90.00
_cell.angle_beta   90.00
_cell.angle_gamma   90.00
#
_symmetry.space_group_name_H-M   'P 1'
#
loop_
_entity.id
_entity.type
_entity.pdbx_description
1 polymer ?
#
loop_
_entity_poly.entity_id
_entity_poly.type
_entity_poly.pdbx_seq_one_letter_code
_entity_poly.pdbx_strand_id
1 'polypeptide(L)' 'MKMNILVLVKGAERFCFAYDNASTSELQRILRQYAADESMNFTWSDAAMLSQRARNMSKQDD' A
#
# COMPACT_ATOMS: atom_id res chain seq x y z
N MET A 1 15.44 10.77 -4.27
CA MET A 1 14.02 10.39 -4.37
C MET A 1 13.98 9.02 -5.01
N LYS A 2 13.48 7.99 -4.31
CA LYS A 2 13.36 6.63 -4.85
C LYS A 2 11.88 6.28 -4.92
N MET A 3 11.43 5.84 -6.08
CA MET A 3 10.05 5.45 -6.34
C MET A 3 9.90 3.96 -6.06
N ASN A 4 8.85 3.59 -5.35
CA ASN A 4 8.43 2.23 -5.08
C ASN A 4 6.98 2.04 -5.55
N ILE A 5 6.63 0.82 -5.93
CA ILE A 5 5.27 0.47 -6.36
C ILE A 5 4.82 -0.77 -5.59
N LEU A 6 3.63 -0.69 -5.00
CA LEU A 6 2.91 -1.84 -4.44
C LEU A 6 1.77 -2.22 -5.37
N VAL A 7 1.65 -3.52 -5.66
CA VAL A 7 0.55 -4.07 -6.44
C VAL A 7 -0.11 -5.19 -5.64
N LEU A 8 -1.43 -5.10 -5.49
CA LEU A 8 -2.29 -6.16 -4.98
C LEU A 8 -3.26 -6.59 -6.08
N VAL A 9 -3.30 -7.89 -6.37
CA VAL A 9 -4.19 -8.48 -7.38
C VAL A 9 -5.22 -9.34 -6.66
N LYS A 10 -6.51 -9.04 -6.86
CA LYS A 10 -7.65 -9.77 -6.28
C LYS A 10 -8.62 -10.13 -7.39
N GLY A 11 -8.48 -11.34 -7.93
CA GLY A 11 -9.23 -11.75 -9.12
C GLY A 11 -8.94 -10.82 -10.30
N ALA A 12 -9.96 -10.13 -10.79
CA ALA A 12 -9.83 -9.16 -11.88
C ALA A 12 -9.41 -7.75 -11.41
N GLU A 13 -9.52 -7.44 -10.11
CA GLU A 13 -9.20 -6.13 -9.55
C GLU A 13 -7.71 -5.99 -9.26
N ARG A 14 -7.19 -4.78 -9.51
CA ARG A 14 -5.80 -4.42 -9.23
C ARG A 14 -5.76 -3.11 -8.45
N PHE A 15 -5.05 -3.12 -7.33
CA PHE A 15 -4.76 -1.93 -6.54
C PHE A 15 -3.27 -1.61 -6.67
N CYS A 16 -2.96 -0.46 -7.27
CA CYS A 16 -1.59 -0.02 -7.54
C CYS A 16 -1.30 1.26 -6.76
N PHE A 17 -0.27 1.22 -5.91
CA PHE A 17 0.16 2.38 -5.12
C PHE A 17 1.61 2.71 -5.44
N ALA A 18 1.82 3.83 -6.14
CA ALA A 18 3.14 4.40 -6.33
C ALA A 18 3.42 5.39 -5.19
N TYR A 19 4.62 5.32 -4.62
CA TYR A 19 5.04 6.19 -3.53
C TYR A 19 6.55 6.33 -3.51
N ASP A 20 7.04 7.35 -2.84
CA ASP A 20 8.45 7.52 -2.52
C ASP A 20 8.71 7.41 -1.01
N ASN A 21 9.97 7.40 -0.61
CA ASN A 21 10.33 7.27 0.80
C ASN A 21 9.81 8.43 1.67
N ALA A 22 9.57 9.61 1.08
CA ALA A 22 9.04 10.79 1.78
C ALA A 22 7.52 10.73 1.99
N SER A 23 6.80 9.95 1.19
CA SER A 23 5.33 9.82 1.19
C SER A 23 4.82 8.55 1.89
N THR A 24 5.67 7.87 2.67
CA THR A 24 5.29 6.64 3.39
C THR A 24 4.15 6.81 4.38
N SER A 25 4.06 7.97 5.06
CA SER A 25 2.94 8.30 5.96
C SER A 25 1.61 8.46 5.19
N GLU A 26 1.68 9.11 4.03
CA GLU A 26 0.54 9.34 3.15
C GLU A 26 0.05 8.03 2.52
N LEU A 27 0.97 7.15 2.11
CA LEU A 27 0.64 5.78 1.68
C LEU A 27 -0.17 5.04 2.75
N GLN A 28 0.27 5.06 4.01
CA GLN A 28 -0.47 4.40 5.09
C GLN A 28 -1.87 4.98 5.29
N ARG A 29 -2.04 6.30 5.13
CA ARG A 29 -3.34 6.96 5.22
C ARG A 29 -4.28 6.47 4.11
N ILE A 30 -3.80 6.41 2.87
CA ILE A 30 -4.56 5.93 1.72
C ILE A 30 -4.96 4.46 1.90
N LEU A 31 -4.04 3.60 2.33
CA LEU A 31 -4.34 2.17 2.59
C LEU A 31 -5.46 2.00 3.63
N ARG A 32 -5.45 2.79 4.71
CA ARG A 32 -6.54 2.77 5.71
C ARG A 32 -7.86 3.29 5.15
N GLN A 33 -7.82 4.32 4.31
CA GLN A 33 -9.02 4.87 3.67
C GLN A 33 -9.68 3.83 2.74
N TYR A 34 -8.87 3.12 1.94
CA TYR A 34 -9.38 2.07 1.06
C TYR A 34 -9.98 0.90 1.85
N ALA A 35 -9.38 0.53 2.98
CA ALA A 35 -9.88 -0.53 3.85
C ALA A 35 -11.17 -0.17 4.61
N ALA A 36 -11.43 1.12 4.79
CA ALA A 36 -12.64 1.64 5.43
C ALA A 36 -13.81 1.81 4.44
N ASP A 37 -13.55 1.75 3.14
CA ASP A 37 -14.57 1.86 2.10
C ASP A 37 -15.17 0.49 1.78
N GLU A 38 -16.36 0.21 2.31
CA GLU A 38 -17.07 -1.05 2.11
C GLU A 38 -17.46 -1.31 0.64
N SER A 39 -17.40 -0.30 -0.24
CA SER A 39 -17.65 -0.48 -1.67
C SER A 39 -16.44 -1.07 -2.42
N MET A 40 -15.26 -1.08 -1.79
CA MET A 40 -14.04 -1.61 -2.38
C MET A 40 -13.80 -3.06 -1.96
N ASN A 41 -13.29 -3.89 -2.88
CA ASN A 41 -12.73 -5.20 -2.53
C ASN A 41 -11.32 -5.06 -1.92
N PHE A 42 -11.16 -4.20 -0.93
CA PHE A 42 -9.91 -3.91 -0.26
C PHE A 42 -10.13 -3.92 1.25
N THR A 43 -9.50 -4.85 1.96
CA THR A 43 -9.78 -5.11 3.38
C THR A 43 -8.71 -4.53 4.30
N TRP A 44 -9.01 -4.46 5.59
CA TRP A 44 -8.01 -4.14 6.62
C TRP A 44 -6.81 -5.10 6.61
N SER A 45 -7.02 -6.36 6.25
CA SER A 45 -5.94 -7.35 6.09
C SER A 45 -5.02 -6.98 4.92
N ASP A 46 -5.60 -6.56 3.79
CA ASP A 46 -4.86 -6.09 2.62
C ASP A 46 -4.01 -4.85 2.96
N ALA A 47 -4.61 -3.88 3.66
CA ALA A 47 -3.91 -2.69 4.14
C ALA A 47 -2.72 -3.03 5.04
N ALA A 48 -2.90 -3.96 5.97
CA ALA A 48 -1.85 -4.37 6.90
C ALA A 48 -0.69 -5.08 6.17
N MET A 49 -1.01 -5.98 5.23
CA MET A 49 -0.04 -6.68 4.39
C MET A 49 0.77 -5.70 3.54
N LEU A 50 0.12 -4.78 2.84
CA LEU A 50 0.80 -3.78 2.02
C LEU A 50 1.63 -2.81 2.87
N SER A 51 1.13 -2.40 4.02
CA SER A 51 1.88 -1.56 4.98
C SER A 51 3.16 -2.25 5.47
N GLN A 52 3.11 -3.57 5.72
CA GLN A 52 4.29 -4.32 6.12
C GLN A 52 5.32 -4.42 4.98
N ARG A 53 4.87 -4.66 3.75
CA ARG A 53 5.75 -4.68 2.58
C ARG A 53 6.43 -3.34 2.35
N ALA A 54 5.70 -2.23 2.47
CA ALA A 54 6.26 -0.88 2.37
C ALA A 54 7.43 -0.65 3.34
N ARG A 55 7.25 -1.05 4.60
CA ARG A 55 8.29 -0.96 5.65
C ARG A 55 9.50 -1.86 5.41
N ASN A 56 9.31 -3.01 4.77
CA ASN A 56 10.41 -3.92 4.47
C ASN A 56 11.25 -3.38 3.30
N MET A 57 10.61 -2.79 2.28
CA MET A 57 11.33 -2.16 1.17
C MET A 57 12.16 -0.96 1.64
N SER A 58 11.64 -0.13 2.55
CA SER A 58 12.42 0.98 3.10
C SER A 58 13.68 0.53 3.84
N LYS A 59 13.69 -0.67 4.44
CA LYS A 59 14.85 -1.23 5.16
C LYS A 59 15.88 -1.90 4.25
N GLN A 60 15.48 -2.34 3.06
CA GLN A 60 16.42 -2.93 2.08
C GLN A 60 17.19 -1.85 1.31
N ASP A 61 16.78 -0.59 1.46
CA ASP A 61 17.29 0.56 0.73
C ASP A 61 18.30 1.40 1.52
N ASP A 62 18.54 1.04 2.80
CA ASP A 62 19.57 1.59 3.69
C ASP A 62 20.84 0.70 3.66
#